data_AF-A0A932JSE6-F1
#
_entry.id   AF-A0A932JSE6-F1
#
_cell.length_a   1.000
_cell.length_b   1.000
_cell.length_c   1.000
_cell.angle_alpha   90.00
_cell.angle_beta   90.00
_cell.angle_gamma   90.00
#
_symmetry.space_group_name_H-M   'P 1'
#
loop_
_entity.id
_entity.type
_entity.pdbx_description
1 polymer ?
#
loop_
_entity_poly.entity_id
_entity_poly.type
_entity_poly.pdbx_seq_one_letter_code
_entity_poly.pdbx_strand_id
1 'polypeptide(L)'
;MRRSIAAWLALSLCAPQAWGQTGRAARPVPVVPVHTAPGFAPTAAPVSLTNSAVSLPSLPTLAAPASISPAAAVAPQASAVAAPAAAAFIPAVPQAAVAEGSLLPAAAAAEAAAAFEPTRSGNRETSTARLRALSLTAEVEPLWTGGVRRGADAGAVAARTSGRARPSLLAASPLAANAVAEPARAPEPIAIPERSWSQGLKDWLHYAQITGSSLWWYTFPRLVERWNEVAESLEKSEGKPRAVRSIMGFFIAHRVLGSTGSYAPMGFRVAANQVVVDDAWRIYDAYFADDAASRAAFGRLIARSLRFNPNRRSTQFRKIVFHALREAATMDPAAVPAFFDSLATDEKAAALADYQATAQPRILARFETLANAVILELNASLPAGRRVVGAVLLGSFANGAAGPGSDLDLQTISEDGGASYNEEFLKRLKARWKAEGVPSHPVSGFEYGLPLSKDLITRVHHEPYMVVSPYPEVVAALAAAPGEMKDADMKRGVQGLAFVWAYSALLAAVLMLYEGWRRLVRRLA
;
A
#
# COMPACT_ATOMS: atom_id res chain seq x y z
N MET A 1 -3.09 11.79 43.90
CA MET A 1 -4.15 11.32 42.97
C MET A 1 -4.03 11.86 41.54
N ARG A 2 -3.82 13.16 41.29
CA ARG A 2 -3.75 13.73 39.90
C ARG A 2 -2.57 13.26 39.03
N ARG A 3 -1.46 12.80 39.62
CA ARG A 3 -0.32 12.22 38.87
C ARG A 3 -0.51 10.74 38.49
N SER A 4 -1.44 10.04 39.13
CA SER A 4 -1.62 8.59 38.96
C SER A 4 -2.48 8.23 37.75
N ILE A 5 -3.43 9.09 37.35
CA ILE A 5 -4.32 8.84 36.19
C ILE A 5 -3.56 9.07 34.86
N ALA A 6 -2.69 10.08 34.80
CA ALA A 6 -1.83 10.33 33.63
C ALA A 6 -0.83 9.18 33.40
N ALA A 7 -0.27 8.63 34.48
CA ALA A 7 0.60 7.46 34.41
C ALA A 7 -0.16 6.19 33.97
N TRP A 8 -1.40 6.00 34.45
CA TRP A 8 -2.21 4.83 34.10
C TRP A 8 -2.68 4.86 32.63
N LEU A 9 -3.01 6.04 32.10
CA LEU A 9 -3.37 6.22 30.67
C LEU A 9 -2.14 6.11 29.75
N ALA A 10 -0.97 6.61 30.16
CA ALA A 10 0.28 6.41 29.43
C ALA A 10 0.71 4.92 29.40
N LEU A 11 0.50 4.17 30.50
CA LEU A 11 0.74 2.73 30.55
C LEU A 11 -0.26 1.92 29.72
N SER A 12 -1.52 2.38 29.63
CA SER A 12 -2.57 1.70 28.83
C SER A 12 -2.44 1.94 27.33
N LEU A 13 -1.78 3.03 26.91
CA LEU A 13 -1.49 3.35 25.50
C LEU A 13 -0.13 2.78 25.03
N CYS A 14 0.71 2.28 25.95
CA CYS A 14 2.04 1.73 25.65
C CYS A 14 2.13 0.19 25.70
N ALA A 15 1.05 -0.55 25.98
CA ALA A 15 1.05 -2.01 25.94
C ALA A 15 0.29 -2.49 24.68
N PRO A 16 0.98 -3.07 23.67
CA PRO A 16 1.58 -4.39 23.83
C PRO A 16 2.92 -4.55 23.09
N GLN A 17 4.06 -4.28 23.74
CA GLN A 17 5.37 -4.76 23.27
C GLN A 17 5.94 -5.93 24.09
N ALA A 18 5.24 -6.36 25.15
CA ALA A 18 5.75 -7.37 26.09
C ALA A 18 5.33 -8.82 25.78
N TRP A 19 4.88 -9.15 24.57
CA TRP A 19 4.45 -10.52 24.21
C TRP A 19 5.45 -11.31 23.34
N GLY A 20 6.65 -10.76 23.08
CA GLY A 20 7.62 -11.38 22.17
C GLY A 20 8.95 -11.85 22.77
N GLN A 21 9.23 -11.63 24.06
CA GLN A 21 10.54 -11.97 24.64
C GLN A 21 10.43 -12.68 25.99
N THR A 22 10.16 -13.98 25.96
CA THR A 22 10.56 -14.89 27.06
C THR A 22 11.33 -16.07 26.48
N GLY A 23 12.55 -15.80 26.02
CA GLY A 23 13.58 -16.83 25.85
C GLY A 23 14.22 -17.10 27.21
N ARG A 24 14.13 -18.34 27.69
CA ARG A 24 14.80 -18.82 28.91
C ARG A 24 16.31 -18.58 28.80
N ALA A 25 16.84 -17.65 29.59
CA ALA A 25 18.27 -17.56 29.88
C ALA A 25 18.62 -18.49 31.05
N ALA A 26 19.68 -19.26 30.86
CA ALA A 26 20.27 -20.15 31.84
C ALA A 26 20.80 -19.37 33.07
N ARG A 27 20.69 -19.99 34.24
CA ARG A 27 21.16 -19.47 35.54
C ARG A 27 22.68 -19.25 35.53
N PRO A 28 23.17 -18.12 36.10
CA PRO A 28 24.51 -18.06 36.67
C PRO A 28 24.48 -18.22 38.20
N VAL A 29 25.51 -18.88 38.71
CA VAL A 29 25.85 -19.14 40.11
C VAL A 29 26.30 -17.83 40.81
N PRO A 30 25.97 -17.60 42.08
CA PRO A 30 26.36 -16.38 42.78
C PRO A 30 27.79 -16.45 43.33
N VAL A 31 28.57 -15.38 43.13
CA VAL A 31 29.81 -15.12 43.88
C VAL A 31 29.63 -13.81 44.66
N VAL A 32 30.06 -13.87 45.92
CA VAL A 32 29.94 -12.91 47.04
C VAL A 32 30.77 -11.63 46.80
N PRO A 33 30.38 -10.45 47.35
CA PRO A 33 31.06 -9.18 47.10
C PRO A 33 32.20 -8.89 48.09
N VAL A 34 33.20 -8.13 47.66
CA VAL A 34 34.17 -7.45 48.54
C VAL A 34 34.32 -5.99 48.11
N HIS A 35 34.16 -5.10 49.09
CA HIS A 35 34.39 -3.66 49.04
C HIS A 35 35.88 -3.31 48.88
N THR A 36 36.18 -2.24 48.13
CA THR A 36 37.04 -1.10 48.55
C THR A 36 37.04 0.00 47.47
N ALA A 37 36.89 1.25 47.91
CA ALA A 37 37.06 2.50 47.14
C ALA A 37 38.47 3.11 47.44
N PRO A 38 38.82 4.38 47.13
CA PRO A 38 38.39 5.33 46.09
C PRO A 38 39.60 6.00 45.36
N GLY A 39 39.34 6.89 44.38
CA GLY A 39 40.25 8.01 44.11
C GLY A 39 40.36 8.48 42.65
N PHE A 40 39.79 9.67 42.40
CA PHE A 40 40.27 10.79 41.56
C PHE A 40 39.15 11.47 40.75
N ALA A 41 39.03 12.77 40.97
CA ALA A 41 38.26 13.77 40.22
C ALA A 41 39.28 14.83 39.72
N PRO A 42 38.89 15.95 39.06
CA PRO A 42 37.85 16.21 38.06
C PRO A 42 38.42 16.98 36.82
N THR A 43 37.66 17.12 35.73
CA THR A 43 37.63 18.40 34.94
C THR A 43 36.47 18.45 33.93
N ALA A 44 35.77 19.58 33.94
CA ALA A 44 34.80 20.06 32.93
C ALA A 44 35.58 20.62 31.70
N ALA A 45 35.06 20.94 30.51
CA ALA A 45 33.73 21.30 29.99
C ALA A 45 33.74 21.14 28.42
N PRO A 46 32.93 21.87 27.61
CA PRO A 46 31.97 21.34 26.65
C PRO A 46 32.45 21.28 25.19
N VAL A 47 31.80 20.46 24.35
CA VAL A 47 32.02 20.45 22.89
C VAL A 47 30.92 21.25 22.19
N SER A 48 31.39 22.24 21.43
CA SER A 48 30.66 23.15 20.54
C SER A 48 29.89 22.45 19.43
N LEU A 49 28.69 22.95 19.16
CA LEU A 49 27.93 22.77 17.92
C LEU A 49 28.44 23.77 16.87
N THR A 50 28.92 23.28 15.73
CA THR A 50 29.13 24.12 14.54
C THR A 50 28.33 23.60 13.36
N ASN A 51 27.49 24.51 12.85
CA ASN A 51 26.77 24.44 11.59
C ASN A 51 27.73 24.18 10.42
N SER A 52 27.29 23.37 9.46
CA SER A 52 27.89 23.34 8.11
C SER A 52 26.80 23.45 7.07
N ALA A 53 27.00 24.45 6.23
CA ALA A 53 26.08 24.95 5.21
C ALA A 53 25.92 23.99 4.02
N VAL A 54 24.75 24.08 3.40
CA VAL A 54 24.37 23.39 2.17
C VAL A 54 24.95 24.14 0.97
N SER A 55 25.81 23.48 0.19
CA SER A 55 26.32 23.96 -1.09
C SER A 55 25.39 23.54 -2.23
N LEU A 56 24.95 24.50 -3.04
CA LEU A 56 24.23 24.31 -4.30
C LEU A 56 25.23 24.05 -5.46
N PRO A 57 24.98 23.10 -6.37
CA PRO A 57 25.75 23.01 -7.61
C PRO A 57 25.08 23.75 -8.79
N SER A 58 25.96 24.29 -9.61
CA SER A 58 25.78 25.15 -10.79
C SER A 58 25.15 24.44 -12.00
N LEU A 59 24.42 25.21 -12.82
CA LEU A 59 23.84 24.81 -14.12
C LEU A 59 24.88 24.78 -15.25
N PRO A 60 24.82 23.83 -16.20
CA PRO A 60 25.53 23.93 -17.46
C PRO A 60 24.66 24.36 -18.66
N THR A 61 25.36 25.05 -19.56
CA THR A 61 24.97 25.71 -20.82
C THR A 61 24.50 24.73 -21.91
N LEU A 62 23.50 25.16 -22.70
CA LEU A 62 22.94 24.44 -23.86
C LEU A 62 23.84 24.56 -25.11
N ALA A 63 24.02 23.45 -25.83
CA ALA A 63 24.50 23.41 -27.20
C ALA A 63 23.40 22.84 -28.13
N ALA A 64 23.29 23.40 -29.34
CA ALA A 64 22.25 23.14 -30.34
C ALA A 64 22.42 21.78 -31.06
N PRO A 65 21.34 21.14 -31.56
CA PRO A 65 21.44 19.92 -32.35
C PRO A 65 21.58 20.19 -33.86
N ALA A 66 22.34 19.32 -34.51
CA ALA A 66 22.53 19.24 -35.96
C ALA A 66 21.45 18.38 -36.64
N SER A 67 21.12 18.77 -37.86
CA SER A 67 20.09 18.28 -38.76
C SER A 67 20.35 16.88 -39.32
N ILE A 68 19.31 16.05 -39.50
CA ILE A 68 19.31 14.89 -40.41
C ILE A 68 17.97 14.80 -41.17
N SER A 69 18.08 14.63 -42.49
CA SER A 69 16.99 14.47 -43.49
C SER A 69 16.47 13.03 -43.62
N PRO A 70 15.28 12.81 -44.23
CA PRO A 70 14.54 11.54 -44.15
C PRO A 70 14.72 10.62 -45.37
N ALA A 71 14.46 9.32 -45.19
CA ALA A 71 14.35 8.34 -46.27
C ALA A 71 13.04 7.52 -46.19
N ALA A 72 12.23 7.70 -47.23
CA ALA A 72 11.36 6.80 -47.97
C ALA A 72 10.45 5.75 -47.29
N ALA A 73 9.18 5.80 -47.69
CA ALA A 73 8.05 4.95 -47.38
C ALA A 73 8.01 3.64 -48.19
N VAL A 74 7.36 2.61 -47.63
CA VAL A 74 6.77 1.47 -48.37
C VAL A 74 5.41 1.10 -47.74
N ALA A 75 4.39 0.94 -48.58
CA ALA A 75 3.00 0.64 -48.25
C ALA A 75 2.71 -0.85 -48.02
N PRO A 76 1.60 -1.24 -47.34
CA PRO A 76 1.26 -2.63 -47.06
C PRO A 76 0.21 -3.23 -48.03
N GLN A 77 0.28 -4.54 -48.25
CA GLN A 77 -0.79 -5.34 -48.85
C GLN A 77 -1.51 -6.22 -47.81
N ALA A 78 -2.82 -6.33 -47.99
CA ALA A 78 -3.78 -7.03 -47.16
C ALA A 78 -3.88 -8.53 -47.48
N SER A 79 -4.37 -9.32 -46.54
CA SER A 79 -5.22 -10.49 -46.84
C SER A 79 -6.12 -10.83 -45.66
N ALA A 80 -7.39 -11.04 -46.00
CA ALA A 80 -8.51 -11.38 -45.14
C ALA A 80 -8.67 -12.90 -45.00
N VAL A 81 -9.18 -13.37 -43.85
CA VAL A 81 -9.87 -14.67 -43.72
C VAL A 81 -11.04 -14.53 -42.75
N ALA A 82 -12.11 -15.25 -43.09
CA ALA A 82 -13.50 -15.12 -42.65
C ALA A 82 -13.87 -15.79 -41.31
N ALA A 83 -15.13 -15.56 -40.90
CA ALA A 83 -15.84 -15.95 -39.68
C ALA A 83 -16.08 -17.48 -39.52
N PRO A 84 -16.71 -17.99 -38.42
CA PRO A 84 -18.16 -17.84 -38.22
C PRO A 84 -18.66 -17.68 -36.76
N ALA A 85 -19.96 -17.38 -36.66
CA ALA A 85 -20.77 -17.15 -35.46
C ALA A 85 -21.50 -18.42 -34.94
N ALA A 86 -21.88 -18.42 -33.66
CA ALA A 86 -22.97 -19.21 -33.05
C ALA A 86 -23.35 -18.56 -31.70
N ALA A 87 -24.52 -17.92 -31.54
CA ALA A 87 -25.79 -18.45 -30.99
C ALA A 87 -25.64 -19.11 -29.59
N ALA A 88 -25.95 -18.40 -28.49
CA ALA A 88 -27.25 -18.22 -27.83
C ALA A 88 -27.64 -19.37 -26.87
N PHE A 89 -27.78 -19.10 -25.56
CA PHE A 89 -28.79 -19.71 -24.68
C PHE A 89 -28.87 -18.94 -23.33
N ILE A 90 -30.10 -18.51 -22.98
CA ILE A 90 -30.54 -17.96 -21.69
C ILE A 90 -31.45 -19.02 -21.05
N PRO A 91 -31.46 -19.16 -19.71
CA PRO A 91 -32.76 -19.30 -19.06
C PRO A 91 -32.94 -18.37 -17.84
N ALA A 92 -34.22 -18.07 -17.61
CA ALA A 92 -34.74 -17.12 -16.65
C ALA A 92 -34.90 -17.69 -15.21
N VAL A 93 -35.13 -16.73 -14.32
CA VAL A 93 -35.34 -16.74 -12.86
C VAL A 93 -36.60 -17.51 -12.43
N PRO A 94 -36.71 -17.89 -11.14
CA PRO A 94 -37.93 -17.52 -10.41
C PRO A 94 -37.68 -16.79 -9.08
N GLN A 95 -38.54 -15.81 -8.83
CA GLN A 95 -38.71 -15.03 -7.61
C GLN A 95 -39.34 -15.89 -6.50
N ALA A 96 -39.01 -15.59 -5.24
CA ALA A 96 -39.82 -15.98 -4.08
C ALA A 96 -39.75 -14.88 -3.00
N ALA A 97 -40.84 -14.81 -2.23
CA ALA A 97 -41.38 -13.60 -1.61
C ALA A 97 -40.97 -13.34 -0.15
N VAL A 98 -41.28 -12.09 0.21
CA VAL A 98 -41.38 -11.40 1.51
C VAL A 98 -41.79 -12.24 2.72
N ALA A 99 -41.17 -11.97 3.88
CA ALA A 99 -41.84 -12.03 5.18
C ALA A 99 -41.30 -10.93 6.11
N GLU A 100 -42.22 -10.14 6.64
CA GLU A 100 -42.05 -9.09 7.65
C GLU A 100 -41.91 -9.68 9.06
N GLY A 101 -41.25 -8.94 9.97
CA GLY A 101 -41.20 -9.26 11.39
C GLY A 101 -40.54 -8.15 12.20
N SER A 102 -41.36 -7.29 12.79
CA SER A 102 -41.02 -6.17 13.68
C SER A 102 -40.90 -6.61 15.15
N LEU A 103 -40.02 -5.95 15.94
CA LEU A 103 -40.28 -5.30 17.26
C LEU A 103 -39.00 -5.13 18.13
N LEU A 104 -38.49 -3.88 18.19
CA LEU A 104 -38.03 -3.00 19.31
C LEU A 104 -37.34 -3.54 20.61
N PRO A 105 -36.69 -2.69 21.47
CA PRO A 105 -36.05 -1.37 21.28
C PRO A 105 -34.64 -1.22 21.93
N ALA A 106 -33.84 -0.23 21.51
CA ALA A 106 -32.71 0.27 22.32
C ALA A 106 -32.49 1.78 22.09
N ALA A 107 -33.12 2.59 22.93
CA ALA A 107 -33.23 4.04 22.81
C ALA A 107 -32.00 4.85 23.27
N ALA A 108 -30.78 4.31 23.14
CA ALA A 108 -29.55 5.03 23.55
C ALA A 108 -28.50 5.17 22.42
N ALA A 109 -28.73 4.56 21.25
CA ALA A 109 -27.85 4.68 20.08
C ALA A 109 -28.35 5.67 19.02
N ALA A 110 -29.57 6.22 19.18
CA ALA A 110 -30.23 7.05 18.18
C ALA A 110 -29.60 8.46 18.05
N GLU A 111 -28.99 9.00 19.12
CA GLU A 111 -28.47 10.37 19.11
C GLU A 111 -27.13 10.49 18.35
N ALA A 112 -26.33 9.42 18.27
CA ALA A 112 -25.14 9.39 17.42
C ALA A 112 -25.45 9.05 15.95
N ALA A 113 -26.57 8.39 15.67
CA ALA A 113 -27.02 8.05 14.32
C ALA A 113 -27.77 9.20 13.61
N ALA A 114 -28.33 10.15 14.37
CA ALA A 114 -29.07 11.30 13.83
C ALA A 114 -28.18 12.31 13.07
N ALA A 115 -26.86 12.26 13.23
CA ALA A 115 -25.92 13.01 12.38
C ALA A 115 -25.68 12.35 11.00
N PHE A 116 -26.40 11.25 10.69
CA PHE A 116 -26.21 10.41 9.51
C PHE A 116 -27.52 10.08 8.77
N GLU A 117 -28.55 10.92 8.87
CA GLU A 117 -29.67 10.87 7.91
C GLU A 117 -29.37 11.72 6.67
N PRO A 118 -29.50 11.18 5.44
CA PRO A 118 -29.49 11.98 4.24
C PRO A 118 -30.84 12.69 4.12
N THR A 119 -30.82 14.00 3.95
CA THR A 119 -31.98 14.79 3.53
C THR A 119 -32.62 14.13 2.32
N ARG A 120 -33.87 13.71 2.51
CA ARG A 120 -34.75 13.11 1.52
C ARG A 120 -35.30 14.22 0.63
N SER A 121 -34.78 14.40 -0.59
CA SER A 121 -35.58 14.90 -1.71
C SER A 121 -34.97 14.58 -3.07
N GLY A 122 -35.70 13.77 -3.86
CA GLY A 122 -35.88 13.92 -5.31
C GLY A 122 -34.69 13.81 -6.25
N ASN A 123 -34.63 12.68 -6.97
CA ASN A 123 -33.98 12.40 -8.27
C ASN A 123 -32.87 11.34 -8.20
N ARG A 124 -33.29 10.08 -8.14
CA ARG A 124 -32.40 8.91 -8.14
C ARG A 124 -32.24 8.24 -9.51
N GLU A 125 -32.75 8.82 -10.59
CA GLU A 125 -32.83 8.14 -11.90
C GLU A 125 -31.93 8.66 -13.04
N THR A 126 -31.06 9.65 -12.84
CA THR A 126 -30.31 10.24 -13.98
C THR A 126 -28.79 10.14 -13.93
N SER A 127 -28.20 9.45 -12.96
CA SER A 127 -26.73 9.46 -12.76
C SER A 127 -25.96 8.57 -13.73
N THR A 128 -26.55 7.46 -14.20
CA THR A 128 -25.87 6.51 -15.10
C THR A 128 -26.03 6.83 -16.59
N ALA A 129 -27.07 7.56 -16.99
CA ALA A 129 -27.36 7.87 -18.40
C ALA A 129 -26.61 9.10 -18.95
N ARG A 130 -26.02 9.95 -18.08
CA ARG A 130 -25.49 11.26 -18.48
C ARG A 130 -23.98 11.32 -18.71
N LEU A 131 -23.26 10.21 -18.56
CA LEU A 131 -21.80 10.11 -18.71
C LEU A 131 -21.30 10.10 -20.18
N ARG A 132 -22.16 10.39 -21.17
CA ARG A 132 -21.83 10.25 -22.60
C ARG A 132 -21.51 11.52 -23.38
N ALA A 133 -21.44 12.69 -22.76
CA ALA A 133 -21.11 13.91 -23.50
C ALA A 133 -20.14 14.81 -22.75
N LEU A 134 -19.18 15.34 -23.53
CA LEU A 134 -18.34 16.53 -23.32
C LEU A 134 -16.86 16.28 -23.02
N SER A 135 -16.04 16.58 -24.03
CA SER A 135 -14.66 17.02 -23.92
C SER A 135 -14.57 18.50 -24.33
N LEU A 136 -13.68 19.27 -23.69
CA LEU A 136 -12.59 20.04 -24.34
C LEU A 136 -11.86 20.93 -23.31
N THR A 137 -10.56 20.65 -23.20
CA THR A 137 -9.35 21.48 -22.95
C THR A 137 -9.38 22.73 -22.07
N ALA A 138 -8.48 22.74 -21.07
CA ALA A 138 -7.58 23.84 -20.76
C ALA A 138 -6.28 23.28 -20.12
N GLU A 139 -5.12 23.74 -20.59
CA GLU A 139 -3.80 23.35 -20.07
C GLU A 139 -3.52 24.00 -18.71
N VAL A 140 -3.27 23.18 -17.70
CA VAL A 140 -2.68 23.58 -16.42
C VAL A 140 -1.65 22.51 -16.04
N GLU A 141 -0.37 22.89 -15.95
CA GLU A 141 0.70 22.02 -15.45
C GLU A 141 0.48 21.68 -13.96
N PRO A 142 0.53 20.38 -13.55
CA PRO A 142 0.57 20.01 -12.15
C PRO A 142 1.93 19.46 -11.72
N LEU A 143 2.32 19.84 -10.50
CA LEU A 143 3.45 19.39 -9.66
C LEU A 143 3.50 17.87 -9.40
N TRP A 144 3.73 17.05 -10.44
CA TRP A 144 4.07 15.62 -10.27
C TRP A 144 5.26 15.16 -11.12
N THR A 145 6.01 16.08 -11.73
CA THR A 145 7.28 15.76 -12.38
C THR A 145 8.42 15.97 -11.40
N GLY A 146 8.90 14.89 -10.79
CA GLY A 146 10.34 14.79 -10.54
C GLY A 146 11.02 15.00 -11.90
N GLY A 147 11.73 16.11 -12.05
CA GLY A 147 12.16 16.64 -13.34
C GLY A 147 12.91 15.62 -14.19
N VAL A 148 12.36 15.31 -15.36
CA VAL A 148 13.08 14.69 -16.48
C VAL A 148 12.62 15.42 -17.74
N ARG A 149 13.54 16.18 -18.35
CA ARG A 149 13.34 16.80 -19.66
C ARG A 149 13.15 15.70 -20.70
N ARG A 150 12.04 15.71 -21.45
CA ARG A 150 11.88 14.90 -22.67
C ARG A 150 12.37 15.69 -23.88
N GLY A 151 13.37 15.14 -24.56
CA GLY A 151 13.57 15.34 -26.00
C GLY A 151 12.56 14.50 -26.78
N ALA A 152 12.08 15.04 -27.89
CA ALA A 152 11.07 14.47 -28.77
C ALA A 152 11.55 13.18 -29.47
N ASP A 153 10.65 12.21 -29.56
CA ASP A 153 10.15 11.67 -30.85
C ASP A 153 9.05 10.64 -30.58
N ALA A 154 7.85 10.94 -31.06
CA ALA A 154 6.68 10.09 -30.97
C ALA A 154 6.59 9.21 -32.22
N GLY A 155 6.90 7.92 -32.06
CA GLY A 155 6.64 6.88 -33.06
C GLY A 155 5.52 5.96 -32.59
N ALA A 156 4.49 5.81 -33.43
CA ALA A 156 3.24 5.11 -33.17
C ALA A 156 3.39 3.66 -32.66
N VAL A 157 2.62 3.28 -31.62
CA VAL A 157 2.44 1.88 -31.22
C VAL A 157 0.96 1.53 -31.29
N ALA A 158 0.64 0.73 -32.31
CA ALA A 158 -0.65 0.07 -32.46
C ALA A 158 -0.78 -1.12 -31.49
N ALA A 159 -2.01 -1.34 -31.06
CA ALA A 159 -2.42 -2.39 -30.13
C ALA A 159 -2.02 -3.81 -30.55
N ARG A 160 -1.57 -4.62 -29.58
CA ARG A 160 -1.72 -6.08 -29.57
C ARG A 160 -1.75 -6.59 -28.14
N THR A 161 -2.96 -6.95 -27.69
CA THR A 161 -3.20 -7.88 -26.59
C THR A 161 -3.16 -9.31 -27.13
N SER A 162 -2.39 -10.19 -26.50
CA SER A 162 -2.69 -11.61 -26.42
C SER A 162 -1.80 -12.25 -25.35
N GLY A 163 -2.42 -12.99 -24.42
CA GLY A 163 -1.73 -13.72 -23.37
C GLY A 163 -0.67 -14.66 -23.92
N ARG A 164 0.52 -14.60 -23.33
CA ARG A 164 1.58 -15.59 -23.50
C ARG A 164 2.21 -15.79 -22.13
N ALA A 165 2.22 -17.04 -21.67
CA ALA A 165 2.92 -17.45 -20.46
C ALA A 165 4.36 -16.91 -20.53
N ARG A 166 4.79 -16.17 -19.49
CA ARG A 166 6.16 -15.69 -19.35
C ARG A 166 7.08 -16.91 -19.18
N PRO A 167 8.03 -17.17 -20.09
CA PRO A 167 9.12 -18.06 -19.76
C PRO A 167 10.01 -17.36 -18.72
N SER A 168 10.46 -18.13 -17.74
CA SER A 168 11.49 -17.73 -16.79
C SER A 168 12.71 -17.23 -17.56
N LEU A 169 13.00 -15.92 -17.51
CA LEU A 169 14.19 -15.31 -18.09
C LEU A 169 15.38 -15.54 -17.15
N LEU A 170 15.77 -16.79 -17.01
CA LEU A 170 17.12 -17.19 -16.61
C LEU A 170 17.92 -17.41 -17.90
N ALA A 171 18.37 -16.31 -18.52
CA ALA A 171 19.39 -16.35 -19.55
C ALA A 171 20.47 -15.32 -19.19
N ALA A 172 21.68 -15.85 -19.06
CA ALA A 172 22.87 -15.24 -18.48
C ALA A 172 23.17 -13.80 -18.94
N SER A 173 23.48 -12.94 -17.97
CA SER A 173 24.13 -11.65 -18.20
C SER A 173 25.66 -11.85 -18.10
N PRO A 174 26.46 -11.57 -19.15
CA PRO A 174 27.90 -11.78 -19.14
C PRO A 174 28.60 -10.51 -18.66
N LEU A 175 28.70 -10.31 -17.34
CA LEU A 175 29.48 -9.20 -16.77
C LEU A 175 29.95 -9.56 -15.36
N ALA A 176 30.84 -10.55 -15.28
CA ALA A 176 31.72 -10.78 -14.12
C ALA A 176 32.85 -11.73 -14.53
N ALA A 177 33.90 -11.20 -15.14
CA ALA A 177 35.16 -11.91 -15.30
C ALA A 177 36.23 -11.16 -14.51
N ASN A 178 36.63 -11.74 -13.37
CA ASN A 178 37.95 -11.67 -12.71
C ASN A 178 37.85 -11.64 -11.18
N ALA A 179 37.59 -12.81 -10.59
CA ALA A 179 38.18 -13.27 -9.33
C ALA A 179 37.94 -14.78 -9.28
N VAL A 180 39.01 -15.58 -9.29
CA VAL A 180 38.92 -17.03 -9.07
C VAL A 180 38.66 -17.24 -7.57
N ALA A 181 37.38 -17.11 -7.19
CA ALA A 181 36.88 -17.60 -5.92
C ALA A 181 36.75 -19.12 -6.02
N GLU A 182 37.07 -19.84 -4.94
CA GLU A 182 36.66 -21.23 -4.79
C GLU A 182 35.19 -21.38 -5.20
N PRO A 183 34.79 -22.46 -5.90
CA PRO A 183 33.41 -22.67 -6.29
C PRO A 183 32.56 -22.61 -5.02
N ALA A 184 31.78 -21.54 -4.89
CA ALA A 184 30.93 -21.33 -3.74
C ALA A 184 30.11 -22.61 -3.53
N ARG A 185 30.32 -23.26 -2.38
CA ARG A 185 29.61 -24.49 -2.03
C ARG A 185 28.13 -24.25 -2.25
N ALA A 186 27.51 -25.08 -3.09
CA ALA A 186 26.09 -24.95 -3.37
C ALA A 186 25.33 -24.89 -2.04
N PRO A 187 24.43 -23.91 -1.87
CA PRO A 187 23.75 -23.72 -0.60
C PRO A 187 22.97 -24.99 -0.25
N GLU A 188 23.02 -25.39 1.03
CA GLU A 188 22.29 -26.57 1.49
C GLU A 188 20.78 -26.41 1.21
N PRO A 189 20.11 -27.45 0.72
CA PRO A 189 18.69 -27.39 0.40
C PRO A 189 17.86 -27.09 1.66
N ILE A 190 16.78 -26.34 1.47
CA ILE A 190 15.82 -26.00 2.52
C ILE A 190 14.71 -27.06 2.56
N ALA A 191 14.56 -27.70 3.71
CA ALA A 191 13.46 -28.65 3.92
C ALA A 191 12.12 -27.88 4.02
N ILE A 192 11.22 -28.13 3.07
CA ILE A 192 9.86 -27.60 3.12
C ILE A 192 9.03 -28.48 4.06
N PRO A 193 8.50 -27.94 5.18
CA PRO A 193 7.76 -28.74 6.15
C PRO A 193 6.47 -29.32 5.52
N GLU A 194 6.21 -30.60 5.79
CA GLU A 194 4.96 -31.23 5.36
C GLU A 194 3.76 -30.61 6.07
N ARG A 195 2.64 -30.53 5.34
CA ARG A 195 1.39 -30.00 5.88
C ARG A 195 0.84 -30.95 6.94
N SER A 196 0.90 -30.52 8.19
CA SER A 196 0.32 -31.23 9.34
C SER A 196 -0.76 -30.39 10.01
N TRP A 197 -1.61 -31.04 10.80
CA TRP A 197 -2.64 -30.33 11.58
C TRP A 197 -2.03 -29.35 12.59
N SER A 198 -0.92 -29.74 13.23
CA SER A 198 -0.20 -28.87 14.17
C SER A 198 0.37 -27.64 13.47
N GLN A 199 0.89 -27.79 12.24
CA GLN A 199 1.31 -26.64 11.43
C GLN A 199 0.12 -25.74 11.06
N GLY A 200 -1.02 -26.31 10.70
CA GLY A 200 -2.23 -25.54 10.41
C GLY A 200 -2.72 -24.70 11.60
N LEU A 201 -2.63 -25.24 12.82
CA LEU A 201 -2.95 -24.49 14.04
C LEU A 201 -1.93 -23.38 14.31
N LYS A 202 -0.63 -23.64 14.13
CA LYS A 202 0.43 -22.62 14.26
C LYS A 202 0.21 -21.47 13.27
N ASP A 203 -0.09 -21.79 12.01
CA ASP A 203 -0.36 -20.79 10.98
C ASP A 203 -1.60 -19.96 11.31
N TRP A 204 -2.66 -20.58 11.85
CA TRP A 204 -3.86 -19.86 12.29
C TRP A 204 -3.57 -18.92 13.46
N LEU A 205 -2.82 -19.37 14.48
CA LEU A 205 -2.41 -18.54 15.61
C LEU A 205 -1.54 -17.37 15.14
N HIS A 206 -0.58 -17.63 14.25
CA HIS A 206 0.30 -16.62 13.67
C HIS A 206 -0.52 -15.59 12.86
N TYR A 207 -1.47 -16.05 12.03
CA TYR A 207 -2.38 -15.16 11.31
C TYR A 207 -3.19 -14.27 12.25
N ALA A 208 -3.78 -14.85 13.31
CA ALA A 208 -4.57 -14.11 14.29
C ALA A 208 -3.71 -13.07 15.02
N GLN A 209 -2.47 -13.41 15.38
CA GLN A 209 -1.52 -12.51 16.03
C GLN A 209 -1.19 -11.31 15.13
N ILE A 210 -0.80 -11.53 13.87
CA ILE A 210 -0.49 -10.42 12.95
C ILE A 210 -1.75 -9.58 12.69
N THR A 211 -2.89 -10.22 12.46
CA THR A 211 -4.17 -9.52 12.21
C THR A 211 -4.56 -8.64 13.39
N GLY A 212 -4.47 -9.15 14.62
CA GLY A 212 -4.77 -8.40 15.84
C GLY A 212 -3.81 -7.23 16.06
N SER A 213 -2.51 -7.46 15.89
CA SER A 213 -1.49 -6.40 16.01
C SER A 213 -1.69 -5.30 14.96
N SER A 214 -1.93 -5.69 13.71
CA SER A 214 -2.23 -4.76 12.63
C SER A 214 -3.50 -3.96 12.93
N LEU A 215 -4.59 -4.63 13.33
CA LEU A 215 -5.86 -3.96 13.66
C LEU A 215 -5.67 -2.94 14.78
N TRP A 216 -4.94 -3.29 15.84
CA TRP A 216 -4.57 -2.37 16.91
C TRP A 216 -3.81 -1.16 16.36
N TRP A 217 -2.74 -1.39 15.59
CA TRP A 217 -1.92 -0.32 15.03
C TRP A 217 -2.72 0.65 14.15
N TYR A 218 -3.59 0.13 13.28
CA TYR A 218 -4.44 0.93 12.39
C TYR A 218 -5.59 1.65 13.11
N THR A 219 -6.06 1.13 14.24
CA THR A 219 -7.14 1.72 15.05
C THR A 219 -6.63 2.81 15.98
N PHE A 220 -5.43 2.66 16.54
CA PHE A 220 -4.93 3.56 17.60
C PHE A 220 -3.73 4.42 17.14
N PRO A 221 -2.47 3.94 17.17
CA PRO A 221 -1.32 4.82 16.95
C PRO A 221 -1.35 5.44 15.54
N ARG A 222 -1.66 4.65 14.50
CA ARG A 222 -1.72 5.16 13.13
C ARG A 222 -2.89 6.09 12.88
N LEU A 223 -4.02 5.86 13.56
CA LEU A 223 -5.17 6.75 13.44
C LEU A 223 -4.84 8.12 14.03
N VAL A 224 -4.27 8.14 15.24
CA VAL A 224 -3.88 9.35 15.95
C VAL A 224 -2.77 10.10 15.22
N GLU A 225 -1.72 9.42 14.76
CA GLU A 225 -0.62 10.01 13.98
C GLU A 225 -1.16 10.74 12.75
N ARG A 226 -1.97 10.05 11.92
CA ARG A 226 -2.56 10.65 10.71
C ARG A 226 -3.55 11.76 11.03
N TRP A 227 -4.28 11.64 12.13
CA TRP A 227 -5.17 12.71 12.56
C TRP A 227 -4.40 13.95 13.03
N ASN A 228 -3.23 13.78 13.67
CA ASN A 228 -2.37 14.91 14.02
C ASN A 228 -1.84 15.65 12.80
N GLU A 229 -1.39 14.93 11.76
CA GLU A 229 -0.98 15.55 10.49
C GLU A 229 -2.11 16.40 9.90
N VAL A 230 -3.35 15.87 9.91
CA VAL A 230 -4.53 16.59 9.47
C VAL A 230 -4.75 17.81 10.38
N ALA A 231 -4.80 17.63 11.69
CA ALA A 231 -5.07 18.70 12.64
C ALA A 231 -4.05 19.84 12.57
N GLU A 232 -2.76 19.53 12.47
CA GLU A 232 -1.70 20.52 12.26
C GLU A 232 -1.88 21.28 10.94
N SER A 233 -2.27 20.58 9.87
CA SER A 233 -2.59 21.21 8.59
C SER A 233 -3.81 22.14 8.70
N LEU A 234 -4.83 21.75 9.48
CA LEU A 234 -6.01 22.58 9.75
C LEU A 234 -5.68 23.82 10.56
N GLU A 235 -4.74 23.73 11.51
CA GLU A 235 -4.25 24.85 12.30
C GLU A 235 -3.43 25.82 11.41
N LYS A 236 -2.56 25.31 10.54
CA LYS A 236 -1.80 26.12 9.57
C LYS A 236 -2.67 26.77 8.49
N SER A 237 -3.85 26.21 8.22
CA SER A 237 -4.81 26.69 7.24
C SER A 237 -6.04 27.33 7.88
N GLU A 238 -5.93 27.78 9.13
CA GLU A 238 -7.02 28.48 9.82
C GLU A 238 -7.49 29.70 9.00
N GLY A 239 -8.81 29.84 8.89
CA GLY A 239 -9.46 30.90 8.09
C GLY A 239 -9.48 30.68 6.58
N LYS A 240 -8.79 29.67 6.04
CA LYS A 240 -8.86 29.35 4.59
C LYS A 240 -10.09 28.51 4.26
N PRO A 241 -10.76 28.76 3.13
CA PRO A 241 -11.87 27.93 2.67
C PRO A 241 -11.38 26.51 2.38
N ARG A 242 -12.26 25.52 2.59
CA ARG A 242 -11.99 24.10 2.41
C ARG A 242 -13.10 23.47 1.60
N ALA A 243 -12.75 22.48 0.79
CA ALA A 243 -13.72 21.76 -0.03
C ALA A 243 -14.73 20.92 0.78
N VAL A 244 -14.37 20.49 2.00
CA VAL A 244 -15.24 19.67 2.85
C VAL A 244 -15.80 20.41 4.07
N ARG A 245 -17.06 20.11 4.40
CA ARG A 245 -17.81 20.69 5.53
C ARG A 245 -17.36 20.14 6.89
N SER A 246 -17.01 18.85 6.95
CA SER A 246 -16.59 18.16 8.17
C SER A 246 -15.38 17.27 7.91
N ILE A 247 -14.21 17.76 8.29
CA ILE A 247 -12.94 17.06 8.03
C ILE A 247 -12.79 15.78 8.85
N MET A 248 -13.30 15.73 10.10
CA MET A 248 -13.24 14.52 10.93
C MET A 248 -14.15 13.42 10.38
N GLY A 249 -15.39 13.79 10.00
CA GLY A 249 -16.32 12.86 9.36
C GLY A 249 -15.76 12.33 8.04
N PHE A 250 -15.24 13.23 7.20
CA PHE A 250 -14.56 12.87 5.96
C PHE A 250 -13.39 11.92 6.21
N PHE A 251 -12.52 12.22 7.19
CA PHE A 251 -11.35 11.40 7.52
C PHE A 251 -11.74 9.96 7.92
N ILE A 252 -12.78 9.79 8.72
CA ILE A 252 -13.28 8.47 9.11
C ILE A 252 -13.87 7.75 7.90
N ALA A 253 -14.78 8.40 7.18
CA ALA A 253 -15.45 7.82 6.01
C ALA A 253 -14.44 7.39 4.93
N HIS A 254 -13.46 8.24 4.65
CA HIS A 254 -12.35 7.98 3.72
C HIS A 254 -11.55 6.74 4.09
N ARG A 255 -11.29 6.50 5.39
CA ARG A 255 -10.52 5.34 5.84
C ARG A 255 -11.29 4.03 5.70
N VAL A 256 -12.59 4.02 5.99
CA VAL A 256 -13.38 2.78 6.12
C VAL A 256 -14.12 2.41 4.85
N LEU A 257 -14.65 3.40 4.12
CA LEU A 257 -15.40 3.16 2.89
C LEU A 257 -14.48 2.71 1.74
N GLY A 258 -15.06 2.04 0.76
CA GLY A 258 -14.37 1.29 -0.29
C GLY A 258 -13.80 -0.06 0.17
N SER A 259 -14.00 -0.47 1.43
CA SER A 259 -13.58 -1.79 1.94
C SER A 259 -14.65 -2.86 1.78
N THR A 260 -14.32 -4.15 1.86
CA THR A 260 -15.31 -5.24 1.91
C THR A 260 -16.00 -5.36 3.27
N GLY A 261 -15.53 -4.61 4.28
CA GLY A 261 -15.88 -4.82 5.68
C GLY A 261 -15.20 -6.04 6.31
N SER A 262 -14.04 -6.45 5.79
CA SER A 262 -13.18 -7.44 6.44
C SER A 262 -11.78 -6.88 6.62
N TYR A 263 -11.14 -7.24 7.73
CA TYR A 263 -9.78 -6.86 8.07
C TYR A 263 -8.82 -8.05 7.90
N ALA A 264 -7.63 -7.78 7.40
CA ALA A 264 -6.55 -8.75 7.24
C ALA A 264 -5.23 -8.16 7.79
N PRO A 265 -4.16 -8.96 7.95
CA PRO A 265 -2.85 -8.46 8.36
C PRO A 265 -2.37 -7.19 7.64
N MET A 266 -2.66 -7.09 6.34
CA MET A 266 -2.28 -5.96 5.48
C MET A 266 -3.27 -4.78 5.51
N GLY A 267 -4.27 -4.81 6.39
CA GLY A 267 -5.30 -3.79 6.54
C GLY A 267 -6.65 -4.18 5.97
N PHE A 268 -7.45 -3.18 5.61
CA PHE A 268 -8.77 -3.39 5.01
C PHE A 268 -8.68 -4.05 3.65
N ARG A 269 -9.46 -5.11 3.46
CA ARG A 269 -9.67 -5.64 2.11
C ARG A 269 -10.50 -4.63 1.32
N VAL A 270 -10.06 -4.34 0.11
CA VAL A 270 -10.74 -3.41 -0.79
C VAL A 270 -11.86 -4.13 -1.52
N ALA A 271 -13.05 -3.51 -1.58
CA ALA A 271 -14.19 -4.08 -2.29
C ALA A 271 -14.03 -3.96 -3.81
N ALA A 272 -14.90 -4.65 -4.56
CA ALA A 272 -15.00 -4.52 -6.01
C ALA A 272 -15.12 -3.04 -6.46
N ASN A 273 -14.62 -2.73 -7.66
CA ASN A 273 -14.58 -1.36 -8.20
C ASN A 273 -15.92 -0.63 -8.10
N GLN A 274 -17.04 -1.30 -8.38
CA GLN A 274 -18.36 -0.67 -8.29
C GLN A 274 -18.68 -0.19 -6.87
N VAL A 275 -18.39 -1.00 -5.86
CA VAL A 275 -18.59 -0.61 -4.45
C VAL A 275 -17.67 0.56 -4.08
N VAL A 276 -16.43 0.59 -4.62
CA VAL A 276 -15.52 1.71 -4.44
C VAL A 276 -16.07 2.99 -5.09
N VAL A 277 -16.65 2.90 -6.29
CA VAL A 277 -17.31 4.03 -6.97
C VAL A 277 -18.49 4.55 -6.14
N ASP A 278 -19.39 3.66 -5.72
CA ASP A 278 -20.59 4.02 -4.97
C ASP A 278 -20.24 4.70 -3.65
N ASP A 279 -19.24 4.17 -2.94
CA ASP A 279 -18.74 4.75 -1.70
C ASP A 279 -17.98 6.05 -1.90
N ALA A 280 -17.23 6.20 -2.99
CA ALA A 280 -16.53 7.44 -3.30
C ALA A 280 -17.53 8.57 -3.57
N TRP A 281 -18.62 8.29 -4.29
CA TRP A 281 -19.74 9.22 -4.44
C TRP A 281 -20.44 9.51 -3.11
N ARG A 282 -20.64 8.50 -2.25
CA ARG A 282 -21.20 8.74 -0.92
C ARG A 282 -20.32 9.68 -0.07
N ILE A 283 -19.00 9.51 -0.12
CA ILE A 283 -18.07 10.44 0.54
C ILE A 283 -18.19 11.84 -0.06
N TYR A 284 -18.16 11.93 -1.39
CA TYR A 284 -18.24 13.21 -2.08
C TYR A 284 -19.53 13.96 -1.69
N ASP A 285 -20.68 13.31 -1.85
CA ASP A 285 -22.01 13.89 -1.61
C ASP A 285 -22.25 14.26 -0.14
N ALA A 286 -21.67 13.49 0.79
CA ALA A 286 -21.84 13.75 2.23
C ALA A 286 -20.96 14.91 2.73
N TYR A 287 -19.77 15.09 2.17
CA TYR A 287 -18.76 15.98 2.77
C TYR A 287 -18.37 17.18 1.91
N PHE A 288 -18.38 17.08 0.59
CA PHE A 288 -17.99 18.18 -0.29
C PHE A 288 -19.11 19.21 -0.43
N ALA A 289 -18.75 20.46 -0.73
CA ALA A 289 -19.72 21.48 -1.10
C ALA A 289 -20.51 21.04 -2.36
N ASP A 290 -21.78 21.45 -2.43
CA ASP A 290 -22.63 21.20 -3.59
C ASP A 290 -22.26 22.15 -4.73
N ASP A 291 -21.14 21.86 -5.39
CA ASP A 291 -20.63 22.57 -6.55
C ASP A 291 -20.74 21.68 -7.80
N ALA A 292 -21.50 22.15 -8.78
CA ALA A 292 -21.78 21.39 -10.00
C ALA A 292 -20.51 21.14 -10.85
N ALA A 293 -19.57 22.09 -10.86
CA ALA A 293 -18.33 21.97 -11.64
C ALA A 293 -17.42 20.90 -11.05
N SER A 294 -17.19 20.92 -9.73
CA SER A 294 -16.41 19.93 -8.99
C SER A 294 -17.08 18.55 -9.06
N ARG A 295 -18.42 18.48 -8.95
CA ARG A 295 -19.17 17.22 -9.08
C ARG A 295 -18.95 16.61 -10.46
N ALA A 296 -19.03 17.41 -11.52
CA ALA A 296 -18.80 16.95 -12.89
C ALA A 296 -17.34 16.51 -13.10
N ALA A 297 -16.36 17.26 -12.58
CA ALA A 297 -14.94 16.91 -12.66
C ALA A 297 -14.63 15.61 -11.91
N PHE A 298 -15.23 15.39 -10.75
CA PHE A 298 -15.12 14.14 -10.01
C PHE A 298 -15.70 12.95 -10.80
N GLY A 299 -16.86 13.13 -11.46
CA GLY A 299 -17.41 12.12 -12.36
C GLY A 299 -16.49 11.76 -13.53
N ARG A 300 -15.84 12.77 -14.13
CA ARG A 300 -14.82 12.53 -15.18
C ARG A 300 -13.61 11.79 -14.64
N LEU A 301 -13.14 12.11 -13.43
CA LEU A 301 -12.05 11.37 -12.76
C LEU A 301 -12.42 9.91 -12.56
N ILE A 302 -13.63 9.59 -12.09
CA ILE A 302 -14.10 8.21 -11.93
C ILE A 302 -14.08 7.49 -13.28
N ALA A 303 -14.64 8.11 -14.33
CA ALA A 303 -14.66 7.53 -15.67
C ALA A 303 -13.24 7.26 -16.21
N ARG A 304 -12.31 8.23 -16.09
CA ARG A 304 -10.90 8.04 -16.47
C ARG A 304 -10.23 6.94 -15.66
N SER A 305 -10.46 6.90 -14.35
CA SER A 305 -9.88 5.89 -13.46
C SER A 305 -10.36 4.47 -13.79
N LEU A 306 -11.62 4.30 -14.21
CA LEU A 306 -12.13 3.01 -14.67
C LEU A 306 -11.47 2.56 -15.97
N ARG A 307 -11.28 3.49 -16.93
CA ARG A 307 -10.56 3.22 -18.20
C ARG A 307 -9.08 2.92 -17.97
N PHE A 308 -8.49 3.51 -16.93
CA PHE A 308 -7.11 3.23 -16.53
C PHE A 308 -6.96 1.87 -15.83
N ASN A 309 -8.05 1.38 -15.24
CA ASN A 309 -8.09 0.19 -14.41
C ASN A 309 -8.93 -0.99 -14.96
N PRO A 310 -8.98 -1.27 -16.28
CA PRO A 310 -9.89 -2.30 -16.81
C PRO A 310 -9.48 -3.70 -16.37
N ASN A 311 -8.17 -3.91 -16.13
CA ASN A 311 -7.58 -5.19 -15.75
C ASN A 311 -6.73 -5.09 -14.47
N ARG A 312 -6.72 -3.95 -13.76
CA ARG A 312 -5.97 -3.82 -12.49
C ARG A 312 -6.91 -3.90 -11.29
N ARG A 313 -6.33 -4.25 -10.13
CA ARG A 313 -7.08 -4.63 -8.93
C ARG A 313 -7.77 -3.43 -8.27
N SER A 314 -8.84 -3.70 -7.54
CA SER A 314 -9.66 -2.69 -6.88
C SER A 314 -8.90 -1.83 -5.88
N THR A 315 -7.83 -2.35 -5.28
CA THR A 315 -6.93 -1.58 -4.41
C THR A 315 -6.29 -0.40 -5.13
N GLN A 316 -5.85 -0.59 -6.37
CA GLN A 316 -5.23 0.49 -7.15
C GLN A 316 -6.26 1.53 -7.56
N PHE A 317 -7.45 1.09 -7.99
CA PHE A 317 -8.56 1.97 -8.28
C PHE A 317 -8.96 2.82 -7.06
N ARG A 318 -9.15 2.18 -5.91
CA ARG A 318 -9.43 2.86 -4.64
C ARG A 318 -8.32 3.85 -4.31
N LYS A 319 -7.04 3.46 -4.45
CA LYS A 319 -5.90 4.35 -4.19
C LYS A 319 -6.00 5.62 -5.02
N ILE A 320 -6.27 5.54 -6.33
CA ILE A 320 -6.39 6.73 -7.20
C ILE A 320 -7.54 7.63 -6.73
N VAL A 321 -8.74 7.07 -6.59
CA VAL A 321 -9.96 7.83 -6.30
C VAL A 321 -9.94 8.42 -4.88
N PHE A 322 -9.58 7.61 -3.89
CA PHE A 322 -9.59 8.04 -2.50
C PHE A 322 -8.41 8.98 -2.20
N HIS A 323 -7.25 8.80 -2.83
CA HIS A 323 -6.17 9.79 -2.72
C HIS A 323 -6.62 11.13 -3.27
N ALA A 324 -7.27 11.16 -4.44
CA ALA A 324 -7.82 12.41 -5.00
C ALA A 324 -8.80 13.09 -4.04
N LEU A 325 -9.74 12.34 -3.46
CA LEU A 325 -10.67 12.89 -2.45
C LEU A 325 -9.92 13.47 -1.25
N ARG A 326 -8.88 12.78 -0.76
CA ARG A 326 -8.09 13.23 0.40
C ARG A 326 -7.39 14.56 0.13
N GLU A 327 -6.69 14.67 -1.00
CA GLU A 327 -5.98 15.90 -1.37
C GLU A 327 -6.96 17.05 -1.60
N ALA A 328 -8.07 16.79 -2.31
CA ALA A 328 -9.09 17.79 -2.58
C ALA A 328 -9.76 18.31 -1.30
N ALA A 329 -9.89 17.48 -0.25
CA ALA A 329 -10.59 17.87 0.96
C ALA A 329 -10.00 19.10 1.67
N THR A 330 -8.69 19.33 1.54
CA THR A 330 -7.99 20.47 2.14
C THR A 330 -7.75 21.64 1.18
N MET A 331 -8.18 21.52 -0.08
CA MET A 331 -8.02 22.56 -1.09
C MET A 331 -9.11 23.64 -0.96
N ASP A 332 -8.82 24.81 -1.53
CA ASP A 332 -9.85 25.79 -1.85
C ASP A 332 -10.89 25.14 -2.78
N PRO A 333 -12.20 25.24 -2.49
CA PRO A 333 -13.26 24.70 -3.34
C PRO A 333 -13.10 25.05 -4.83
N ALA A 334 -12.65 26.27 -5.14
CA ALA A 334 -12.50 26.72 -6.53
C ALA A 334 -11.38 25.99 -7.29
N ALA A 335 -10.39 25.43 -6.58
CA ALA A 335 -9.27 24.69 -7.19
C ALA A 335 -9.58 23.20 -7.43
N VAL A 336 -10.60 22.65 -6.76
CA VAL A 336 -10.93 21.22 -6.82
C VAL A 336 -11.27 20.72 -8.23
N PRO A 337 -12.07 21.42 -9.06
CA PRO A 337 -12.42 20.93 -10.40
C PRO A 337 -11.18 20.72 -11.28
N ALA A 338 -10.30 21.73 -11.35
CA ALA A 338 -9.06 21.68 -12.12
C ALA A 338 -8.12 20.58 -11.59
N PHE A 339 -8.03 20.43 -10.27
CA PHE A 339 -7.28 19.34 -9.66
C PHE A 339 -7.78 17.97 -10.12
N PHE A 340 -9.08 17.69 -10.01
CA PHE A 340 -9.62 16.40 -10.46
C PHE A 340 -9.40 16.15 -11.95
N ASP A 341 -9.57 17.16 -12.81
CA ASP A 341 -9.33 17.03 -14.24
C ASP A 341 -7.87 16.75 -14.60
N SER A 342 -6.93 17.21 -13.78
CA SER A 342 -5.49 16.93 -13.96
C SER A 342 -5.08 15.49 -13.63
N LEU A 343 -5.97 14.70 -13.01
CA LEU A 343 -5.67 13.34 -12.55
C LEU A 343 -6.11 12.27 -13.54
N ALA A 344 -5.32 11.18 -13.58
CA ALA A 344 -5.55 9.99 -14.42
C ALA A 344 -5.78 10.34 -15.91
N THR A 345 -5.00 11.28 -16.45
CA THR A 345 -5.06 11.63 -17.88
C THR A 345 -4.51 10.51 -18.75
N ASP A 346 -4.87 10.52 -20.04
CA ASP A 346 -4.46 9.48 -20.99
C ASP A 346 -2.93 9.51 -21.21
N GLU A 347 -2.29 10.68 -21.12
CA GLU A 347 -0.83 10.82 -21.18
C GLU A 347 -0.15 10.18 -19.97
N LYS A 348 -0.69 10.41 -18.76
CA LYS A 348 -0.18 9.79 -17.52
C LYS A 348 -0.36 8.28 -17.57
N ALA A 349 -1.48 7.81 -18.12
CA ALA A 349 -1.75 6.41 -18.30
C ALA A 349 -0.73 5.75 -19.25
N ALA A 350 -0.46 6.39 -20.39
CA ALA A 350 0.53 5.92 -21.36
C ALA A 350 1.95 5.90 -20.77
N ALA A 351 2.35 6.95 -20.06
CA ALA A 351 3.66 7.02 -19.40
C ALA A 351 3.84 5.92 -18.34
N LEU A 352 2.79 5.62 -17.58
CA LEU A 352 2.83 4.54 -16.60
C LEU A 352 2.88 3.16 -17.28
N ALA A 353 2.15 2.95 -18.37
CA ALA A 353 2.22 1.71 -19.14
C ALA A 353 3.63 1.49 -19.73
N ASP A 354 4.26 2.53 -20.27
CA ASP A 354 5.64 2.48 -20.77
C ASP A 354 6.64 2.14 -19.66
N TYR A 355 6.54 2.81 -18.51
CA TYR A 355 7.37 2.51 -17.34
C TYR A 355 7.24 1.04 -16.89
N GLN A 356 6.01 0.52 -16.85
CA GLN A 356 5.72 -0.87 -16.47
C GLN A 356 6.28 -1.88 -17.49
N ALA A 357 6.31 -1.53 -18.77
CA ALA A 357 6.86 -2.37 -19.82
C ALA A 357 8.40 -2.37 -19.85
N THR A 358 9.03 -1.23 -19.55
CA THR A 358 10.47 -1.04 -19.81
C THR A 358 11.33 -1.00 -18.54
N ALA A 359 10.93 -0.22 -17.53
CA ALA A 359 11.74 0.02 -16.33
C ALA A 359 11.47 -1.03 -15.25
N GLN A 360 10.21 -1.35 -14.99
CA GLN A 360 9.81 -2.25 -13.91
C GLN A 360 10.50 -3.63 -13.97
N PRO A 361 10.60 -4.34 -15.13
CA PRO A 361 11.27 -5.65 -15.18
C PRO A 361 12.76 -5.58 -14.84
N ARG A 362 13.44 -4.51 -15.26
CA ARG A 362 14.87 -4.30 -14.97
C ARG A 362 15.12 -4.06 -13.48
N ILE A 363 14.25 -3.26 -12.85
CA ILE A 363 14.31 -3.00 -11.41
C ILE A 363 14.06 -4.29 -10.63
N LEU A 364 13.06 -5.09 -11.02
CA LEU A 364 12.76 -6.38 -10.39
C LEU A 364 13.94 -7.35 -10.49
N ALA A 365 14.53 -7.51 -11.67
CA ALA A 365 15.68 -8.39 -11.86
C ALA A 365 16.90 -7.96 -11.02
N ARG A 366 17.14 -6.65 -10.93
CA ARG A 366 18.21 -6.10 -10.08
C ARG A 366 17.92 -6.36 -8.60
N PHE A 367 16.67 -6.16 -8.17
CA PHE A 367 16.25 -6.40 -6.80
C PHE A 367 16.41 -7.87 -6.41
N GLU A 368 15.93 -8.78 -7.26
CA GLU A 368 16.08 -10.23 -7.06
C GLU A 368 17.54 -10.65 -6.92
N THR A 369 18.42 -10.14 -7.79
CA THR A 369 19.86 -10.40 -7.72
C THR A 369 20.45 -9.97 -6.38
N LEU A 370 20.15 -8.75 -5.93
CA LEU A 370 20.73 -8.20 -4.70
C LEU A 370 20.13 -8.86 -3.45
N ALA A 371 18.82 -9.14 -3.45
CA ALA A 371 18.16 -9.85 -2.35
C ALA A 371 18.71 -11.27 -2.19
N ASN A 372 18.87 -12.02 -3.28
CA ASN A 372 19.45 -13.37 -3.25
C ASN A 372 20.89 -13.37 -2.72
N ALA A 373 21.71 -12.41 -3.15
CA ALA A 373 23.08 -12.28 -2.64
C ALA A 373 23.11 -12.00 -1.12
N VAL A 374 22.26 -11.08 -0.64
CA VAL A 374 22.17 -10.76 0.80
C VAL A 374 21.67 -11.95 1.61
N ILE A 375 20.72 -12.73 1.08
CA ILE A 375 20.23 -13.95 1.74
C ILE A 375 21.37 -14.96 1.93
N LEU A 376 22.14 -15.22 0.87
CA LEU A 376 23.27 -16.16 0.92
C LEU A 376 24.37 -15.69 1.89
N GLU A 377 24.73 -14.41 1.84
CA GLU A 377 25.73 -13.80 2.72
C GLU A 377 25.31 -13.84 4.19
N LEU A 378 24.03 -13.59 4.48
CA LEU A 378 23.50 -13.67 5.84
C LEU A 378 23.50 -15.11 6.34
N ASN A 379 23.04 -16.05 5.52
CA ASN A 379 22.91 -17.46 5.91
C ASN A 379 24.24 -18.19 6.05
N ALA A 380 25.34 -17.67 5.50
CA ALA A 380 26.68 -18.23 5.68
C ALA A 380 27.10 -18.33 7.16
N SER A 381 26.54 -17.48 8.03
CA SER A 381 26.82 -17.47 9.47
C SER A 381 25.66 -17.97 10.35
N LEU A 382 24.51 -18.33 9.77
CA LEU A 382 23.32 -18.71 10.54
C LEU A 382 23.15 -20.23 10.65
N PRO A 383 22.79 -20.75 11.83
CA PRO A 383 22.49 -22.17 11.96
C PRO A 383 21.20 -22.53 11.23
N ALA A 384 21.14 -23.78 10.73
CA ALA A 384 19.91 -24.35 10.20
C ALA A 384 18.76 -24.28 11.23
N GLY A 385 17.54 -24.07 10.74
CA GLY A 385 16.35 -23.80 11.53
C GLY A 385 16.15 -22.32 11.88
N ARG A 386 17.09 -21.43 11.55
CA ARG A 386 17.01 -19.98 11.82
C ARG A 386 17.34 -19.09 10.62
N ARG A 387 17.57 -19.70 9.46
CA ARG A 387 17.99 -18.99 8.25
C ARG A 387 16.85 -18.15 7.69
N VAL A 388 17.19 -17.02 7.05
CA VAL A 388 16.28 -16.27 6.19
C VAL A 388 16.31 -16.94 4.83
N VAL A 389 15.23 -17.58 4.42
CA VAL A 389 15.22 -18.45 3.22
C VAL A 389 14.55 -17.79 2.03
N GLY A 390 13.99 -16.59 2.20
CA GLY A 390 13.42 -15.82 1.11
C GLY A 390 12.82 -14.51 1.57
N ALA A 391 12.24 -13.79 0.63
CA ALA A 391 11.37 -12.66 0.89
C ALA A 391 10.15 -12.71 -0.04
N VAL A 392 8.99 -12.37 0.50
CA VAL A 392 7.78 -12.08 -0.26
C VAL A 392 7.83 -10.61 -0.68
N LEU A 393 7.99 -10.35 -1.97
CA LEU A 393 7.82 -9.02 -2.56
C LEU A 393 6.33 -8.75 -2.77
N LEU A 394 5.88 -7.57 -2.37
CA LEU A 394 4.49 -7.15 -2.28
C LEU A 394 4.23 -5.88 -3.08
N GLY A 395 2.98 -5.41 -3.01
CA GLY A 395 2.60 -4.09 -3.46
C GLY A 395 2.68 -3.92 -4.97
N SER A 396 3.03 -2.71 -5.39
CA SER A 396 2.91 -2.32 -6.80
C SER A 396 3.86 -3.08 -7.74
N PHE A 397 5.06 -3.44 -7.27
CA PHE A 397 6.03 -4.21 -8.05
C PHE A 397 5.58 -5.64 -8.30
N ALA A 398 5.08 -6.34 -7.26
CA ALA A 398 4.56 -7.69 -7.40
C ALA A 398 3.28 -7.74 -8.26
N ASN A 399 2.46 -6.70 -8.18
CA ASN A 399 1.19 -6.58 -8.91
C ASN A 399 1.33 -6.09 -10.37
N GLY A 400 2.54 -5.79 -10.87
CA GLY A 400 2.68 -5.18 -12.21
C GLY A 400 2.16 -3.75 -12.31
N ALA A 401 1.90 -3.10 -11.17
CA ALA A 401 1.27 -1.80 -11.06
C ALA A 401 2.25 -0.68 -10.62
N ALA A 402 3.54 -0.98 -10.53
CA ALA A 402 4.55 0.00 -10.11
C ALA A 402 4.62 1.17 -11.09
N GLY A 403 4.74 2.36 -10.52
CA GLY A 403 5.08 3.59 -11.24
C GLY A 403 6.40 4.18 -10.75
N PRO A 404 6.86 5.28 -11.38
CA PRO A 404 8.01 6.04 -10.90
C PRO A 404 7.85 6.37 -9.41
N GLY A 405 8.90 6.15 -8.62
CA GLY A 405 8.89 6.39 -7.17
C GLY A 405 8.13 5.38 -6.32
N SER A 406 7.68 4.25 -6.88
CA SER A 406 7.07 3.19 -6.05
C SER A 406 8.10 2.48 -5.18
N ASP A 407 7.72 2.09 -3.96
CA ASP A 407 8.59 1.38 -3.04
C ASP A 407 8.63 -0.13 -3.35
N LEU A 408 9.74 -0.78 -2.98
CA LEU A 408 9.90 -2.23 -2.96
C LEU A 408 9.53 -2.75 -1.57
N ASP A 409 8.25 -3.05 -1.39
CA ASP A 409 7.69 -3.57 -0.14
C ASP A 409 7.93 -5.07 -0.01
N LEU A 410 8.58 -5.52 1.08
CA LEU A 410 8.91 -6.93 1.26
C LEU A 410 8.63 -7.45 2.68
N GLN A 411 8.38 -8.75 2.78
CA GLN A 411 8.27 -9.47 4.04
C GLN A 411 9.19 -10.69 4.03
N THR A 412 9.98 -10.90 5.09
CA THR A 412 10.95 -12.01 5.13
C THR A 412 10.28 -13.35 5.34
N ILE A 413 10.90 -14.41 4.81
CA ILE A 413 10.55 -15.81 5.05
C ILE A 413 11.73 -16.44 5.79
N SER A 414 11.47 -17.08 6.93
CA SER A 414 12.50 -17.79 7.70
C SER A 414 12.08 -19.23 8.03
N GLU A 415 13.07 -20.08 8.32
CA GLU A 415 12.83 -21.48 8.67
C GLU A 415 12.02 -21.65 9.97
N ASP A 416 12.22 -20.76 10.94
CA ASP A 416 11.48 -20.75 12.21
C ASP A 416 10.19 -19.92 12.18
N GLY A 417 9.94 -19.18 11.10
CA GLY A 417 8.88 -18.16 11.03
C GLY A 417 9.05 -16.99 12.00
N GLY A 418 10.24 -16.83 12.59
CA GLY A 418 10.59 -15.75 13.50
C GLY A 418 11.07 -14.49 12.78
N ALA A 419 11.08 -13.36 13.49
CA ALA A 419 11.57 -12.08 12.99
C ALA A 419 13.04 -11.79 13.36
N SER A 420 13.73 -12.74 14.01
CA SER A 420 15.03 -12.52 14.67
C SER A 420 16.10 -11.89 13.78
N TYR A 421 16.13 -12.24 12.49
CA TYR A 421 17.11 -11.74 11.53
C TYR A 421 16.51 -10.80 10.47
N ASN A 422 15.24 -10.41 10.64
CA ASN A 422 14.54 -9.56 9.69
C ASN A 422 15.17 -8.16 9.59
N GLU A 423 15.49 -7.55 10.73
CA GLU A 423 16.14 -6.23 10.78
C GLU A 423 17.52 -6.26 10.12
N GLU A 424 18.31 -7.29 10.40
CA GLU A 424 19.65 -7.43 9.83
C GLU A 424 19.60 -7.66 8.31
N PHE A 425 18.72 -8.53 7.84
CA PHE A 425 18.46 -8.74 6.41
C PHE A 425 18.07 -7.42 5.73
N LEU A 426 17.07 -6.71 6.26
CA LEU A 426 16.59 -5.45 5.71
C LEU A 426 17.68 -4.38 5.70
N LYS A 427 18.49 -4.29 6.76
CA LYS A 427 19.61 -3.35 6.86
C LYS A 427 20.64 -3.61 5.76
N ARG A 428 21.07 -4.87 5.59
CA ARG A 428 22.04 -5.26 4.55
C ARG A 428 21.48 -5.03 3.14
N LEU A 429 20.22 -5.41 2.91
CA LEU A 429 19.55 -5.21 1.63
C LEU A 429 19.39 -3.72 1.28
N LYS A 430 18.96 -2.88 2.24
CA LYS A 430 18.88 -1.43 2.03
C LYS A 430 20.23 -0.81 1.70
N ALA A 431 21.29 -1.20 2.43
CA ALA A 431 22.63 -0.71 2.18
C ALA A 431 23.11 -1.08 0.76
N ARG A 432 22.92 -2.34 0.37
CA ARG A 432 23.28 -2.82 -0.96
C ARG A 432 22.44 -2.20 -2.07
N TRP A 433 21.13 -2.09 -1.86
CA TRP A 433 20.22 -1.42 -2.79
C TRP A 433 20.57 0.05 -3.00
N LYS A 434 20.99 0.75 -1.95
CA LYS A 434 21.47 2.13 -2.07
C LYS A 434 22.76 2.24 -2.89
N ALA A 435 23.67 1.27 -2.75
CA ALA A 435 24.95 1.27 -3.46
C ALA A 435 24.83 0.81 -4.92
N GLU A 436 23.98 -0.18 -5.18
CA GLU A 436 24.00 -0.95 -6.42
C GLU A 436 22.65 -0.99 -7.15
N GLY A 437 21.57 -0.59 -6.49
CA GLY A 437 20.19 -0.66 -6.98
C GLY A 437 19.74 0.62 -7.66
N VAL A 438 18.43 0.91 -7.55
CA VAL A 438 17.82 2.13 -8.08
C VAL A 438 17.26 2.95 -6.90
N PRO A 439 18.01 3.92 -6.36
CA PRO A 439 17.67 4.62 -5.11
C PRO A 439 16.33 5.37 -5.14
N SER A 440 15.81 5.70 -6.32
CA SER A 440 14.47 6.29 -6.47
C SER A 440 13.32 5.33 -6.10
N HIS A 441 13.62 4.06 -5.84
CA HIS A 441 12.69 3.03 -5.39
C HIS A 441 13.17 2.47 -4.06
N PRO A 442 12.81 3.08 -2.92
CA PRO A 442 13.32 2.65 -1.63
C PRO A 442 12.81 1.23 -1.28
N VAL A 443 13.62 0.48 -0.56
CA VAL A 443 13.25 -0.83 -0.03
C VAL A 443 12.60 -0.66 1.34
N SER A 444 11.41 -1.21 1.50
CA SER A 444 10.61 -1.16 2.73
C SER A 444 10.28 -2.57 3.20
N GLY A 445 10.35 -2.81 4.51
CA GLY A 445 10.18 -4.13 5.09
C GLY A 445 9.08 -4.18 6.14
N PHE A 446 8.29 -5.23 6.14
CA PHE A 446 7.36 -5.53 7.22
C PHE A 446 8.09 -6.14 8.42
N GLU A 447 7.61 -5.87 9.63
CA GLU A 447 8.28 -6.25 10.88
C GLU A 447 8.26 -7.76 11.15
N TYR A 448 7.24 -8.47 10.66
CA TYR A 448 7.03 -9.90 10.92
C TYR A 448 7.70 -10.78 9.88
N GLY A 449 8.44 -11.81 10.32
CA GLY A 449 8.84 -12.92 9.45
C GLY A 449 7.69 -13.89 9.22
N LEU A 450 7.66 -14.53 8.05
CA LEU A 450 6.70 -15.58 7.73
C LEU A 450 7.38 -16.96 7.77
N PRO A 451 6.70 -18.01 8.26
CA PRO A 451 7.19 -19.37 8.14
C PRO A 451 7.10 -19.86 6.69
N LEU A 452 7.74 -21.01 6.42
CA LEU A 452 7.61 -21.79 5.19
C LEU A 452 6.20 -22.40 5.02
N SER A 453 5.17 -21.56 4.90
CA SER A 453 3.76 -21.97 4.73
C SER A 453 3.07 -21.17 3.63
N LYS A 454 2.81 -21.81 2.49
CA LYS A 454 2.04 -21.22 1.39
C LYS A 454 0.62 -20.83 1.82
N ASP A 455 -0.02 -21.66 2.64
CA ASP A 455 -1.36 -21.40 3.16
C ASP A 455 -1.41 -20.13 4.01
N LEU A 456 -0.41 -19.90 4.87
CA LEU A 456 -0.33 -18.67 5.65
C LEU A 456 -0.02 -17.47 4.76
N ILE A 457 0.99 -17.57 3.89
CA ILE A 457 1.40 -16.49 2.98
C ILE A 457 0.20 -16.02 2.13
N THR A 458 -0.56 -16.94 1.54
CA THR A 458 -1.75 -16.61 0.74
C THR A 458 -2.91 -16.03 1.56
N ARG A 459 -3.01 -16.35 2.86
CA ARG A 459 -3.96 -15.72 3.79
C ARG A 459 -3.53 -14.33 4.23
N VAL A 460 -2.23 -14.10 4.43
CA VAL A 460 -1.70 -12.78 4.79
C VAL A 460 -1.75 -11.86 3.57
N HIS A 461 -1.34 -12.37 2.41
CA HIS A 461 -1.23 -11.65 1.14
C HIS A 461 -2.27 -12.16 0.15
N HIS A 462 -3.42 -11.51 0.13
CA HIS A 462 -4.46 -11.79 -0.85
C HIS A 462 -4.22 -11.13 -2.22
N GLU A 463 -3.25 -10.22 -2.30
CA GLU A 463 -2.81 -9.60 -3.54
C GLU A 463 -1.58 -10.30 -4.11
N PRO A 464 -1.44 -10.37 -5.46
CA PRO A 464 -0.29 -10.97 -6.10
C PRO A 464 1.03 -10.60 -5.42
N TYR A 465 1.78 -11.63 -5.07
CA TYR A 465 3.08 -11.52 -4.45
C TYR A 465 4.11 -12.31 -5.26
N MET A 466 5.38 -11.96 -5.11
CA MET A 466 6.50 -12.69 -5.71
C MET A 466 7.38 -13.23 -4.60
N VAL A 467 7.81 -14.49 -4.71
CA VAL A 467 8.79 -15.06 -3.80
C VAL A 467 10.17 -14.86 -4.41
N VAL A 468 11.03 -14.15 -3.69
CA VAL A 468 12.44 -13.92 -4.04
C VAL A 468 13.28 -14.77 -3.10
N SER A 469 14.01 -15.73 -3.66
CA SER A 469 14.84 -16.65 -2.89
C SER A 469 15.95 -17.23 -3.77
N PRO A 470 17.16 -17.45 -3.21
CA PRO A 470 18.21 -18.20 -3.90
C PRO A 470 17.96 -19.72 -3.88
N TYR A 471 16.92 -20.19 -3.19
CA TYR A 471 16.56 -21.61 -3.04
C TYR A 471 15.37 -21.97 -3.95
N PRO A 472 15.59 -22.70 -5.06
CA PRO A 472 14.53 -23.00 -6.04
C PRO A 472 13.33 -23.73 -5.44
N GLU A 473 13.56 -24.61 -4.46
CA GLU A 473 12.52 -25.35 -3.74
C GLU A 473 11.62 -24.43 -2.91
N VAL A 474 12.14 -23.34 -2.36
CA VAL A 474 11.36 -22.34 -1.63
C VAL A 474 10.47 -21.56 -2.59
N VAL A 475 11.01 -21.16 -3.75
CA VAL A 475 10.23 -20.50 -4.80
C VAL A 475 9.11 -21.42 -5.30
N ALA A 476 9.44 -22.67 -5.63
CA ALA A 476 8.47 -23.64 -6.13
C ALA A 476 7.37 -23.95 -5.10
N ALA A 477 7.70 -24.04 -3.81
CA ALA A 477 6.75 -24.35 -2.77
C ALA A 477 5.83 -23.17 -2.39
N LEU A 478 6.33 -21.94 -2.45
CA LEU A 478 5.65 -20.78 -1.87
C LEU A 478 5.08 -19.79 -2.89
N ALA A 479 5.53 -19.83 -4.16
CA ALA A 479 4.99 -18.95 -5.18
C ALA A 479 3.48 -19.17 -5.39
N ALA A 480 2.75 -18.08 -5.59
CA ALA A 480 1.37 -18.13 -6.00
C ALA A 480 1.28 -18.63 -7.45
N ALA A 481 0.46 -19.65 -7.70
CA ALA A 481 0.20 -20.09 -9.06
C ALA A 481 -0.76 -19.11 -9.77
N PRO A 482 -0.70 -19.00 -11.11
CA PRO A 482 -1.68 -18.22 -11.86
C PRO A 482 -3.11 -18.64 -11.53
N GLY A 483 -3.94 -17.70 -11.06
CA GLY A 483 -5.34 -17.96 -10.70
C GLY A 483 -5.59 -18.44 -9.26
N GLU A 484 -4.58 -18.78 -8.46
CA GLU A 484 -4.76 -19.10 -7.03
C GLU A 484 -5.26 -17.90 -6.22
N MET A 485 -4.94 -16.70 -6.70
CA MET A 485 -5.35 -15.44 -6.08
C MET A 485 -6.80 -15.16 -6.47
N LYS A 486 -7.74 -15.64 -5.65
CA LYS A 486 -9.20 -15.41 -5.80
C LYS A 486 -9.48 -13.97 -6.19
N ASP A 487 -10.39 -13.79 -7.15
CA ASP A 487 -10.68 -12.48 -7.71
C ASP A 487 -10.98 -11.44 -6.64
N ALA A 488 -10.35 -10.27 -6.83
CA ALA A 488 -10.51 -9.07 -6.02
C ALA A 488 -11.92 -8.45 -6.07
N ASP A 489 -12.88 -9.13 -6.71
CA ASP A 489 -14.29 -8.77 -6.76
C ASP A 489 -15.06 -9.31 -5.54
N MET A 490 -14.50 -9.03 -4.36
CA MET A 490 -15.22 -9.27 -3.12
C MET A 490 -16.34 -8.23 -3.00
N LYS A 491 -17.58 -8.69 -3.17
CA LYS A 491 -18.79 -7.90 -2.87
C LYS A 491 -18.87 -7.64 -1.37
N ARG A 492 -19.32 -6.44 -0.99
CA ARG A 492 -19.65 -6.14 0.42
C ARG A 492 -21.02 -6.74 0.74
N GLY A 493 -21.02 -7.80 1.55
CA GLY A 493 -22.26 -8.37 2.10
C GLY A 493 -22.78 -7.58 3.30
N VAL A 494 -23.92 -8.02 3.86
CA VAL A 494 -24.55 -7.41 5.05
C VAL A 494 -23.60 -7.36 6.25
N GLN A 495 -22.86 -8.45 6.50
CA GLN A 495 -21.85 -8.50 7.56
C GLN A 495 -20.73 -7.48 7.35
N GLY A 496 -20.28 -7.32 6.10
CA GLY A 496 -19.27 -6.31 5.74
C GLY A 496 -19.78 -4.89 5.95
N LEU A 497 -21.06 -4.63 5.63
CA LEU A 497 -21.68 -3.34 5.92
C LEU A 497 -21.75 -3.08 7.43
N ALA A 498 -22.23 -4.05 8.23
CA ALA A 498 -22.27 -3.94 9.68
C ALA A 498 -20.88 -3.68 10.29
N PHE A 499 -19.85 -4.38 9.80
CA PHE A 499 -18.47 -4.13 10.19
C PHE A 499 -18.04 -2.68 9.88
N VAL A 500 -18.32 -2.18 8.66
CA VAL A 500 -17.99 -0.81 8.25
C VAL A 500 -18.61 0.22 9.19
N TRP A 501 -19.88 0.04 9.58
CA TRP A 501 -20.56 0.91 10.53
C TRP A 501 -19.93 0.84 11.92
N ALA A 502 -19.80 -0.36 12.49
CA ALA A 502 -19.24 -0.55 13.83
C ALA A 502 -17.81 0.00 13.93
N TYR A 503 -16.98 -0.26 12.91
CA TYR A 503 -15.61 0.22 12.89
C TYR A 503 -15.53 1.74 12.70
N SER A 504 -16.40 2.34 11.87
CA SER A 504 -16.49 3.80 11.75
C SER A 504 -16.84 4.46 13.09
N ALA A 505 -17.79 3.88 13.84
CA ALA A 505 -18.16 4.35 15.18
C ALA A 505 -16.99 4.22 16.17
N LEU A 506 -16.24 3.12 16.12
CA LEU A 506 -15.03 2.94 16.92
C LEU A 506 -13.98 4.02 16.61
N LEU A 507 -13.66 4.27 15.34
CA LEU A 507 -12.71 5.32 14.96
C LEU A 507 -13.18 6.71 15.42
N ALA A 508 -14.47 7.00 15.30
CA ALA A 508 -15.06 8.24 15.79
C ALA A 508 -14.86 8.40 17.31
N ALA A 509 -15.17 7.36 18.09
CA ALA A 509 -15.00 7.37 19.53
C ALA A 509 -13.53 7.60 19.94
N VAL A 510 -12.59 6.89 19.31
CA VAL A 510 -11.15 7.07 19.56
C VAL A 510 -10.70 8.50 19.27
N LEU A 511 -11.09 9.07 18.12
CA LEU A 511 -10.72 10.44 17.75
C LEU A 511 -11.34 11.49 18.66
N MET A 512 -12.60 11.33 19.07
CA MET A 512 -13.26 12.25 20.00
C MET A 512 -12.58 12.26 21.37
N LEU A 513 -12.23 11.07 21.90
CA LEU A 513 -11.49 10.96 23.16
C LEU A 513 -10.10 11.59 23.03
N TYR A 514 -9.40 11.33 21.93
CA TYR A 514 -8.08 11.89 21.66
C TYR A 514 -8.11 13.43 21.56
N GLU A 515 -9.06 14.00 20.81
CA GLU A 515 -9.26 15.44 20.69
C GLU A 515 -9.62 16.09 22.02
N GLY A 516 -10.50 15.45 22.80
CA GLY A 516 -10.84 15.91 24.15
C GLY A 516 -9.60 16.00 25.05
N TRP A 517 -8.76 14.97 25.02
CA TRP A 517 -7.49 14.96 25.73
C TRP A 517 -6.52 16.04 25.22
N ARG A 518 -6.34 16.18 23.90
CA ARG A 518 -5.43 17.17 23.30
C ARG A 518 -5.81 18.60 23.70
N ARG A 519 -7.10 18.93 23.68
CA ARG A 519 -7.61 20.24 24.11
C ARG A 519 -7.42 20.48 25.59
N LEU A 520 -7.60 19.46 26.42
CA LEU A 520 -7.34 19.55 27.86
C LEU A 520 -5.86 19.85 28.14
N VAL A 521 -4.94 19.15 27.49
CA VAL A 521 -3.49 19.38 27.63
C VAL A 521 -3.12 20.80 27.21
N ARG A 522 -3.65 21.29 26.08
CA ARG A 522 -3.40 22.67 25.61
C ARG A 522 -3.94 23.76 26.54
N ARG A 523 -4.98 23.49 27.33
CA ARG A 523 -5.52 24.43 28.32
C ARG A 523 -4.70 24.46 29.61
N LEU A 524 -3.90 23.42 29.87
CA LEU A 524 -3.08 23.29 31.07
C LEU A 524 -1.63 23.73 30.86
N ALA A 525 -1.19 23.82 29.60
CA ALA A 525 0.06 24.44 29.18
C ALA A 525 -0.14 25.96 29.04
#